data_AF-A0A1Y3EWC1-F1
#
_entry.id   AF-A0A1Y3EWC1-F1
#
_cell.length_a   1.000
_cell.length_b   1.000
_cell.length_c   1.000
_cell.angle_alpha   90.00
_cell.angle_beta   90.00
_cell.angle_gamma   90.00
#
_symmetry.space_group_name_H-M   'P 1'
#
loop_
_entity.id
_entity.type
_entity.pdbx_description
1 polymer ?
#
loop_
_entity_poly.entity_id
_entity_poly.type
_entity_poly.pdbx_seq_one_letter_code
_entity_poly.pdbx_strand_id
1 'polypeptide(L)'
;RARQKIAYYTILVQDRFLESFQEMLNSFVETEKFLKSYSGNNDQVDNCRKEVNLPNGDVDSLVEPYYTYFEENGLVKKAACLVLSSAHSVIKRYCNKLRKDRFADSSPKFSVQTILNKDLSISYVATVQLPTTSPLKKKIEGKPMQNAKLAEMAAAFETAKMLHAMSELNEFLVPSVTVRKEIELKEDEQFFSIS
;
A
#
# COMPACT_ATOMS: atom_id res chain seq x y z
N ARG A 1 1.18 -4.99 25.20
CA ARG A 1 1.83 -5.35 23.91
C ARG A 1 2.46 -4.10 23.33
N ALA A 2 3.78 -3.97 23.38
CA ALA A 2 4.47 -2.85 22.75
C ALA A 2 4.45 -3.05 21.22
N ARG A 3 4.05 -2.02 20.48
CA ARG A 3 3.81 -2.09 19.02
C ARG A 3 4.81 -1.27 18.19
N GLN A 4 5.86 -0.75 18.83
CA GLN A 4 6.90 0.06 18.17
C GLN A 4 8.06 -0.79 17.66
N LYS A 5 8.80 -0.26 16.66
CA LYS A 5 9.92 -0.96 15.98
C LYS A 5 11.04 -1.35 16.96
N ILE A 6 11.26 -0.53 17.99
CA ILE A 6 12.15 -0.83 19.12
C ILE A 6 11.24 -0.99 20.33
N ALA A 7 10.96 -2.23 20.70
CA ALA A 7 10.08 -2.57 21.82
C ALA A 7 10.81 -3.55 22.73
N TYR A 8 10.85 -3.23 24.02
CA TYR A 8 11.34 -4.14 25.05
C TYR A 8 10.21 -5.06 25.48
N TYR A 9 10.50 -6.36 25.50
CA TYR A 9 9.59 -7.39 25.99
C TYR A 9 10.18 -7.94 27.29
N THR A 10 9.48 -7.71 28.40
CA THR A 10 9.86 -8.24 29.71
C THR A 10 8.84 -9.31 30.09
N ILE A 11 9.32 -10.50 30.43
CA ILE A 11 8.50 -11.61 30.92
C ILE A 11 8.98 -11.91 32.34
N LEU A 12 8.07 -11.88 33.29
CA LEU A 12 8.35 -12.19 34.69
C LEU A 12 8.05 -13.66 34.94
N VAL A 13 9.05 -14.38 35.47
CA VAL A 13 8.96 -15.81 35.75
C VAL A 13 9.47 -16.03 37.17
N GLN A 14 8.85 -16.96 37.90
CA GLN A 14 9.35 -17.38 39.19
C GLN A 14 10.64 -18.18 39.00
N ASP A 15 11.64 -17.91 39.83
CA ASP A 15 13.01 -18.46 39.69
C ASP A 15 13.04 -19.99 39.55
N ARG A 16 12.17 -20.68 40.31
CA ARG A 16 12.01 -22.14 40.29
C ARG A 16 11.58 -22.74 38.94
N PHE A 17 11.10 -21.93 38.01
CA PHE A 17 10.60 -22.36 36.70
C PHE A 17 11.41 -21.78 35.54
N LEU A 18 12.48 -21.02 35.82
CA LEU A 18 13.24 -20.28 34.81
C LEU A 18 13.72 -21.20 33.68
N GLU A 19 14.27 -22.36 34.04
CA GLU A 19 14.84 -23.32 33.08
C GLU A 19 13.75 -23.94 32.18
N SER A 20 12.69 -24.50 32.79
CA SER A 20 11.55 -25.05 32.04
C SER A 20 10.84 -24.03 31.14
N PHE A 21 10.80 -22.77 31.59
CA PHE A 21 10.20 -21.68 30.82
C PHE A 21 11.10 -21.26 29.66
N GLN A 22 12.41 -21.24 29.85
CA GLN A 22 13.38 -20.92 28.81
C GLN A 22 13.35 -21.97 27.68
N GLU A 23 13.28 -23.25 28.01
CA GLU A 23 13.12 -24.33 27.02
C GLU A 23 11.82 -24.18 26.22
N MET A 24 10.70 -23.94 26.92
CA MET A 24 9.41 -23.69 26.28
C MET A 24 9.47 -22.47 25.34
N LEU A 25 10.04 -21.35 25.80
CA LEU A 25 10.14 -20.13 25.02
C LEU A 25 11.00 -20.33 23.77
N ASN A 26 12.12 -21.04 23.90
CA ASN A 26 12.99 -21.37 22.77
C ASN A 26 12.24 -22.21 21.73
N SER A 27 11.48 -23.21 22.15
CA SER A 27 10.64 -24.02 21.25
C SER A 27 9.64 -23.17 20.48
N PHE A 28 8.98 -22.21 21.14
CA PHE A 28 8.06 -21.28 20.47
C PHE A 28 8.79 -20.37 19.46
N VAL A 29 9.96 -19.83 19.84
CA VAL A 29 10.77 -18.98 18.95
C VAL A 29 11.24 -19.76 17.72
N GLU A 30 11.67 -21.01 17.89
CA GLU A 30 12.08 -21.89 16.79
C GLU A 30 10.91 -22.22 15.86
N THR A 31 9.76 -22.59 16.44
CA THR A 31 8.54 -22.85 15.68
C THR A 31 8.10 -21.62 14.90
N GLU A 32 8.16 -20.41 15.50
CA GLU A 32 7.84 -19.17 14.81
C GLU A 32 8.80 -18.88 13.65
N LYS A 33 10.11 -19.08 13.86
CA LYS A 33 11.13 -18.94 12.80
C LYS A 33 10.86 -19.91 11.65
N PHE A 34 10.54 -21.16 11.96
CA PHE A 34 10.21 -22.19 10.99
C PHE A 34 8.92 -21.84 10.23
N LEU A 35 7.85 -21.42 10.91
CA LEU A 35 6.61 -21.03 10.24
C LEU A 35 6.79 -19.80 9.34
N LYS A 36 7.62 -18.83 9.75
CA LYS A 36 7.96 -17.66 8.92
C LYS A 36 8.68 -18.03 7.63
N SER A 37 9.52 -19.08 7.62
CA SER A 37 10.20 -19.53 6.39
C SER A 37 9.22 -20.16 5.39
N TYR A 38 8.21 -20.89 5.86
CA TYR A 38 7.16 -21.46 5.00
C TYR A 38 6.16 -20.41 4.51
N SER A 39 5.83 -19.41 5.35
CA SER A 39 4.87 -18.36 4.98
C SER A 39 5.41 -17.41 3.90
N GLY A 40 6.73 -17.35 3.67
CA GLY A 40 7.33 -16.56 2.61
C GLY A 40 7.07 -17.07 1.18
N ASN A 41 6.49 -18.27 1.02
CA ASN A 41 6.11 -18.82 -0.29
C ASN A 41 4.63 -18.55 -0.65
N ASN A 42 3.83 -18.04 0.30
CA ASN A 42 2.41 -17.73 0.10
C ASN A 42 2.14 -16.23 0.32
N ASP A 43 3.01 -15.36 -0.22
CA ASP A 43 2.96 -13.90 -0.11
C ASP A 43 1.75 -13.29 -0.88
N GLN A 44 0.54 -13.55 -0.41
CA GLN A 44 -0.65 -12.76 -0.78
C GLN A 44 -1.23 -11.95 0.38
N VAL A 45 -0.70 -12.02 1.61
CA VAL A 45 -1.41 -11.38 2.75
C VAL A 45 -0.56 -10.48 3.66
N ASP A 46 0.79 -10.52 3.66
CA ASP A 46 1.59 -9.73 4.62
C ASP A 46 2.76 -8.93 4.00
N ASN A 47 2.49 -8.18 2.92
CA ASN A 47 3.44 -7.21 2.34
C ASN A 47 3.63 -5.92 3.17
N CYS A 48 3.76 -6.03 4.50
CA CYS A 48 4.24 -4.94 5.34
C CYS A 48 5.70 -5.19 5.75
N ARG A 49 6.62 -4.58 4.99
CA ARG A 49 8.03 -4.29 5.37
C ARG A 49 9.09 -5.39 5.20
N LYS A 50 9.15 -6.10 4.07
CA LYS A 50 10.48 -6.53 3.58
C LYS A 50 11.18 -5.27 3.06
N GLU A 51 12.17 -4.71 3.77
CA GLU A 51 12.93 -3.54 3.28
C GLU A 51 13.49 -3.88 1.89
N VAL A 52 13.34 -2.99 0.91
CA VAL A 52 13.90 -3.25 -0.43
C VAL A 52 15.42 -3.15 -0.26
N ASN A 53 16.12 -4.28 -0.17
CA ASN A 53 17.58 -4.28 -0.24
C ASN A 53 17.97 -3.96 -1.69
N LEU A 54 18.06 -2.67 -2.02
CA LEU A 54 18.77 -2.22 -3.21
C LEU A 54 20.27 -2.25 -2.89
N PRO A 55 21.11 -2.84 -3.75
CA PRO A 55 22.57 -2.84 -3.56
C PRO A 55 23.21 -1.48 -3.87
N ASN A 56 22.78 -0.40 -3.17
CA ASN A 56 23.37 0.96 -3.15
C ASN A 56 22.66 2.06 -4.00
N GLY A 57 21.36 1.94 -4.30
CA GLY A 57 20.63 2.99 -5.04
C GLY A 57 19.45 3.57 -4.27
N ASP A 58 19.23 4.88 -4.41
CA ASP A 58 17.97 5.52 -4.02
C ASP A 58 16.85 5.06 -4.96
N VAL A 59 15.85 4.37 -4.40
CA VAL A 59 14.69 3.84 -5.15
C VAL A 59 13.93 4.95 -5.88
N ASP A 60 13.97 6.17 -5.34
CA ASP A 60 13.22 7.30 -5.89
C ASP A 60 13.92 7.93 -7.11
N SER A 61 15.18 7.54 -7.39
CA SER A 61 15.89 7.92 -8.62
C SER A 61 15.49 7.08 -9.85
N LEU A 62 14.77 5.97 -9.66
CA LEU A 62 14.38 5.06 -10.74
C LEU A 62 13.23 5.60 -11.61
N VAL A 63 12.41 6.49 -11.05
CA VAL A 63 11.25 7.08 -11.72
C VAL A 63 11.24 8.57 -11.41
N GLU A 64 11.03 9.39 -12.44
CA GLU A 64 10.90 10.84 -12.25
C GLU A 64 9.79 11.17 -11.25
N PRO A 65 10.06 11.97 -10.21
CA PRO A 65 9.06 12.37 -9.23
C PRO A 65 7.89 13.11 -9.88
N TYR A 66 6.67 12.82 -9.43
CA TYR A 66 5.48 13.51 -9.91
C TYR A 66 5.12 14.66 -8.96
N TYR A 67 5.07 15.87 -9.49
CA TYR A 67 4.76 17.07 -8.72
C TYR A 67 3.35 17.56 -9.01
N THR A 68 2.65 17.92 -7.95
CA THR A 68 1.34 18.56 -8.01
C THR A 68 1.48 20.05 -7.73
N TYR A 69 0.51 20.83 -8.20
CA TYR A 69 0.49 22.27 -8.08
C TYR A 69 -0.88 22.74 -7.65
N PHE A 70 -0.92 23.87 -6.96
CA PHE A 70 -2.16 24.54 -6.57
C PHE A 70 -2.01 26.04 -6.81
N GLU A 71 -3.13 26.71 -7.04
CA GLU A 71 -3.16 28.16 -7.23
C GLU A 71 -3.55 28.86 -5.93
N GLU A 72 -2.76 29.85 -5.53
CA GLU A 72 -3.06 30.70 -4.38
C GLU A 72 -2.76 32.15 -4.77
N ASN A 73 -3.78 33.01 -4.73
CA ASN A 73 -3.68 34.43 -5.07
C ASN A 73 -3.10 34.70 -6.48
N GLY A 74 -3.45 33.86 -7.46
CA GLY A 74 -2.97 33.97 -8.85
C GLY A 74 -1.54 33.47 -9.07
N LEU A 75 -0.89 32.88 -8.05
CA LEU A 75 0.43 32.27 -8.17
C LEU A 75 0.31 30.74 -8.10
N VAL A 76 0.89 30.05 -9.08
CA VAL A 76 1.01 28.59 -9.08
C VAL A 76 2.13 28.17 -8.14
N LYS A 77 1.78 27.44 -7.09
CA LYS A 77 2.72 26.91 -6.10
C LYS A 77 2.78 25.38 -6.17
N LYS A 78 3.94 24.83 -5.84
CA LYS A 78 4.16 23.38 -5.73
C LYS A 78 3.51 22.85 -4.45
N ALA A 79 2.61 21.88 -4.56
CA ALA A 79 1.88 21.30 -3.42
C ALA A 79 2.62 20.09 -2.83
N ALA A 80 2.63 18.98 -3.57
CA ALA A 80 3.17 17.71 -3.11
C ALA A 80 4.08 17.07 -4.16
N CYS A 81 4.90 16.15 -3.67
CA CYS A 81 5.77 15.31 -4.48
C CYS A 81 5.40 13.86 -4.23
N LEU A 82 5.02 13.16 -5.29
CA LEU A 82 4.89 11.71 -5.30
C LEU A 82 6.23 11.13 -5.76
N VAL A 83 6.78 10.24 -4.94
CA VAL A 83 7.95 9.42 -5.26
C VAL A 83 7.60 7.94 -5.16
N LEU A 84 8.42 7.08 -5.76
CA LEU A 84 8.16 5.64 -5.89
C LEU A 84 7.96 4.97 -4.52
N SER A 85 8.82 5.30 -3.56
CA SER A 85 8.77 4.79 -2.18
C SER A 85 7.47 5.14 -1.45
N SER A 86 6.88 6.29 -1.77
CA SER A 86 5.67 6.84 -1.13
C SER A 86 4.37 6.33 -1.75
N ALA A 87 4.42 5.84 -3.00
CA ALA A 87 3.22 5.56 -3.80
C ALA A 87 2.26 4.55 -3.16
N HIS A 88 2.78 3.47 -2.59
CA HIS A 88 1.97 2.48 -1.88
C HIS A 88 1.20 3.08 -0.70
N SER A 89 1.83 4.01 0.04
CA SER A 89 1.20 4.65 1.20
C SER A 89 0.00 5.50 0.77
N VAL A 90 0.15 6.25 -0.33
CA VAL A 90 -0.93 7.06 -0.91
C VAL A 90 -2.13 6.21 -1.32
N ILE A 91 -1.88 5.14 -2.09
CA ILE A 91 -2.96 4.22 -2.51
C ILE A 91 -3.62 3.54 -1.30
N LYS A 92 -2.85 3.06 -0.33
CA LYS A 92 -3.40 2.43 0.88
C LYS A 92 -4.25 3.42 1.68
N ARG A 93 -3.82 4.67 1.80
CA ARG A 93 -4.58 5.74 2.47
C ARG A 93 -5.90 6.03 1.75
N TYR A 94 -5.87 6.09 0.43
CA TYR A 94 -7.07 6.23 -0.41
C TYR A 94 -8.05 5.08 -0.20
N CYS A 95 -7.58 3.85 -0.37
CA CYS A 95 -8.34 2.63 -0.15
C CYS A 95 -8.95 2.53 1.25
N ASN A 96 -8.22 2.93 2.29
CA ASN A 96 -8.75 2.98 3.67
C ASN A 96 -9.87 4.01 3.84
N LYS A 97 -9.81 5.13 3.11
CA LYS A 97 -10.87 6.15 3.14
C LYS A 97 -12.15 5.67 2.44
N LEU A 98 -12.01 4.79 1.44
CA LEU A 98 -13.13 4.15 0.75
C LEU A 98 -13.86 3.06 1.55
N ARG A 99 -13.34 2.64 2.73
CA ARG A 99 -14.05 1.66 3.58
C ARG A 99 -15.38 2.22 4.05
N LYS A 100 -16.46 1.80 3.40
CA LYS A 100 -17.84 2.10 3.81
C LYS A 100 -18.28 1.24 4.99
N ASP A 101 -17.82 -0.02 5.03
CA ASP A 101 -18.17 -0.99 6.07
C ASP A 101 -16.90 -1.62 6.68
N ARG A 102 -16.96 -1.98 7.97
CA ARG A 102 -15.89 -2.64 8.73
C ARG A 102 -15.53 -4.02 8.16
N PHE A 103 -16.45 -4.65 7.42
CA PHE A 103 -16.26 -5.97 6.85
C PHE A 103 -15.88 -5.94 5.37
N ALA A 104 -15.92 -4.78 4.71
CA ALA A 104 -15.55 -4.67 3.31
C ALA A 104 -14.03 -4.62 3.16
N ASP A 105 -13.48 -5.56 2.38
CA ASP A 105 -12.08 -5.53 1.99
C ASP A 105 -11.85 -4.43 0.95
N SER A 106 -11.38 -3.27 1.42
CA SER A 106 -11.00 -2.16 0.55
C SER A 106 -9.52 -2.17 0.20
N SER A 107 -8.79 -3.26 0.43
CA SER A 107 -7.38 -3.28 0.08
C SER A 107 -7.20 -3.25 -1.46
N PRO A 108 -6.19 -2.51 -1.96
CA PRO A 108 -5.78 -2.60 -3.36
C PRO A 108 -5.21 -4.00 -3.60
N LYS A 109 -5.62 -4.64 -4.71
CA LYS A 109 -5.10 -5.94 -5.12
C LYS A 109 -3.96 -5.75 -6.11
N PHE A 110 -2.81 -6.34 -5.80
CA PHE A 110 -1.63 -6.33 -6.67
C PHE A 110 -1.45 -7.70 -7.31
N SER A 111 -1.09 -7.70 -8.59
CA SER A 111 -0.70 -8.91 -9.31
C SER A 111 0.60 -8.65 -10.03
N VAL A 112 1.63 -9.45 -9.75
CA VAL A 112 2.95 -9.33 -10.39
C VAL A 112 3.10 -10.40 -11.45
N GLN A 113 3.62 -10.02 -12.61
CA GLN A 113 3.97 -10.91 -13.70
C GLN A 113 5.47 -10.78 -13.99
N THR A 114 6.10 -11.92 -14.27
CA THR A 114 7.50 -11.99 -14.68
C THR A 114 7.56 -12.00 -16.19
N ILE A 115 8.39 -11.12 -16.76
CA ILE A 115 8.58 -10.98 -18.20
C ILE A 115 10.03 -11.35 -18.51
N LEU A 116 10.20 -12.22 -19.51
CA LEU A 116 11.50 -12.48 -20.13
C LEU A 116 11.71 -11.46 -21.25
N ASN A 117 12.70 -10.61 -21.08
CA ASN A 117 13.07 -9.62 -22.07
C ASN A 117 13.86 -10.26 -23.23
N LYS A 118 13.94 -9.56 -24.36
CA LYS A 118 14.66 -10.02 -25.56
C LYS A 118 16.16 -10.24 -25.34
N ASP A 119 16.72 -9.55 -24.35
CA ASP A 119 18.12 -9.66 -23.92
C ASP A 119 18.36 -10.79 -22.90
N LEU A 120 17.36 -11.68 -22.71
CA LEU A 120 17.36 -12.74 -21.70
C LEU A 120 17.37 -12.24 -20.25
N SER A 121 17.18 -10.93 -20.01
CA SER A 121 17.00 -10.40 -18.66
C SER A 121 15.58 -10.66 -18.16
N ILE A 122 15.44 -10.77 -16.84
CA ILE A 122 14.14 -10.93 -16.18
C ILE A 122 13.70 -9.57 -15.66
N SER A 123 12.47 -9.19 -15.99
CA SER A 123 11.80 -8.00 -15.45
C SER A 123 10.47 -8.37 -14.84
N TYR A 124 9.99 -7.53 -13.92
CA TYR A 124 8.74 -7.71 -13.22
C TYR A 124 7.81 -6.54 -13.55
N VAL A 125 6.56 -6.85 -13.85
CA VAL A 125 5.52 -5.85 -14.04
C VAL A 125 4.39 -6.16 -13.09
N ALA A 126 3.95 -5.14 -12.34
CA ALA A 126 2.79 -5.28 -11.47
C ALA A 126 1.58 -4.55 -12.03
N THR A 127 0.41 -5.08 -11.73
CA THR A 127 -0.87 -4.49 -12.02
C THR A 127 -1.62 -4.26 -10.71
N VAL A 128 -2.18 -3.05 -10.54
CA VAL A 128 -3.03 -2.70 -9.40
C VAL A 128 -4.49 -2.71 -9.82
N GLN A 129 -5.32 -3.34 -9.00
CA GLN A 129 -6.78 -3.23 -9.07
C GLN A 129 -7.30 -2.62 -7.78
N LEU A 130 -7.96 -1.48 -7.90
CA LEU A 130 -8.61 -0.82 -6.77
C LEU A 130 -9.91 -1.55 -6.37
N PRO A 131 -10.40 -1.34 -5.13
CA PRO A 131 -11.67 -1.90 -4.69
C PRO A 131 -12.83 -1.49 -5.58
N THR A 132 -13.90 -2.28 -5.60
CA THR A 132 -15.12 -2.01 -6.38
C THR A 132 -15.82 -0.70 -5.98
N THR A 133 -15.52 -0.18 -4.80
CA THR A 133 -16.01 1.11 -4.30
C THR A 133 -15.30 2.31 -4.93
N SER A 134 -14.14 2.09 -5.57
CA SER A 134 -13.42 3.12 -6.31
C SER A 134 -14.11 3.36 -7.67
N PRO A 135 -14.22 4.61 -8.14
CA PRO A 135 -14.68 4.90 -9.50
C PRO A 135 -13.68 4.42 -10.54
N LEU A 136 -12.39 4.36 -10.19
CA LEU A 136 -11.34 3.81 -11.05
C LEU A 136 -11.37 2.27 -11.00
N LYS A 137 -12.16 1.68 -11.90
CA LYS A 137 -12.33 0.21 -12.04
C LYS A 137 -11.29 -0.45 -12.93
N LYS A 138 -10.54 0.33 -13.71
CA LYS A 138 -9.53 -0.18 -14.63
C LYS A 138 -8.33 -0.72 -13.85
N LYS A 139 -7.78 -1.84 -14.31
CA LYS A 139 -6.48 -2.35 -13.87
C LYS A 139 -5.36 -1.46 -14.40
N ILE A 140 -4.51 -0.96 -13.51
CA ILE A 140 -3.42 -0.06 -13.87
C ILE A 140 -2.09 -0.82 -13.79
N GLU A 141 -1.36 -0.81 -14.90
CA GLU A 141 -0.08 -1.48 -15.04
C GLU A 141 1.06 -0.49 -14.76
N GLY A 142 2.05 -0.93 -13.98
CA GLY A 142 3.25 -0.18 -13.70
C GLY A 142 4.34 -0.38 -14.75
N LYS A 143 5.39 0.45 -14.67
CA LYS A 143 6.59 0.25 -15.49
C LYS A 143 7.31 -1.05 -15.11
N PRO A 144 7.94 -1.76 -16.07
CA PRO A 144 8.80 -2.90 -15.77
C PRO A 144 9.95 -2.54 -14.85
N MET A 145 10.19 -3.36 -13.82
CA MET A 145 11.19 -3.14 -12.79
C MET A 145 12.03 -4.39 -12.55
N GLN A 146 13.20 -4.19 -11.94
CA GLN A 146 14.17 -5.27 -11.67
C GLN A 146 13.73 -6.23 -10.57
N ASN A 147 12.75 -5.86 -9.74
CA ASN A 147 12.21 -6.72 -8.70
C ASN A 147 10.69 -6.55 -8.56
N ALA A 148 10.03 -7.56 -8.00
CA ALA A 148 8.57 -7.58 -7.83
C ALA A 148 8.07 -6.40 -6.98
N LYS A 149 8.80 -6.02 -5.93
CA LYS A 149 8.37 -4.96 -5.00
C LYS A 149 8.42 -3.56 -5.61
N LEU A 150 9.45 -3.28 -6.42
CA LEU A 150 9.56 -2.06 -7.22
C LEU A 150 8.48 -2.05 -8.30
N ALA A 151 8.17 -3.20 -8.89
CA ALA A 151 7.08 -3.30 -9.86
C ALA A 151 5.73 -2.91 -9.22
N GLU A 152 5.45 -3.43 -8.01
CA GLU A 152 4.26 -3.03 -7.23
C GLU A 152 4.26 -1.52 -6.93
N MET A 153 5.39 -0.96 -6.48
CA MET A 153 5.52 0.48 -6.25
C MET A 153 5.29 1.29 -7.53
N ALA A 154 5.81 0.84 -8.66
CA ALA A 154 5.64 1.49 -9.96
C ALA A 154 4.18 1.48 -10.40
N ALA A 155 3.48 0.37 -10.19
CA ALA A 155 2.06 0.25 -10.48
C ALA A 155 1.23 1.14 -9.55
N ALA A 156 1.57 1.20 -8.26
CA ALA A 156 0.95 2.12 -7.31
C ALA A 156 1.19 3.59 -7.68
N PHE A 157 2.38 3.92 -8.18
CA PHE A 157 2.77 5.27 -8.59
C PHE A 157 1.93 5.75 -9.77
N GLU A 158 1.81 4.94 -10.82
CA GLU A 158 0.93 5.27 -11.96
C GLU A 158 -0.54 5.34 -11.55
N THR A 159 -0.98 4.47 -10.64
CA THR A 159 -2.35 4.53 -10.09
C THR A 159 -2.62 5.84 -9.35
N ALA A 160 -1.67 6.30 -8.51
CA ALA A 160 -1.84 7.53 -7.76
C ALA A 160 -1.89 8.77 -8.67
N LYS A 161 -1.08 8.78 -9.74
CA LYS A 161 -1.16 9.82 -10.79
C LYS A 161 -2.53 9.85 -11.45
N MET A 162 -3.08 8.68 -11.80
CA MET A 162 -4.42 8.60 -12.39
C MET A 162 -5.52 9.06 -11.44
N LEU A 163 -5.44 8.70 -10.16
CA LEU A 163 -6.41 9.15 -9.15
C LEU A 163 -6.37 10.67 -8.96
N HIS A 164 -5.18 11.28 -8.96
CA HIS A 164 -5.06 12.74 -8.94
C HIS A 164 -5.65 13.38 -10.20
N ALA A 165 -5.38 12.82 -11.39
CA ALA A 165 -5.98 13.30 -12.63
C ALA A 165 -7.52 13.18 -12.65
N MET A 166 -8.08 12.22 -11.91
CA MET A 166 -9.53 12.05 -11.72
C MET A 166 -10.11 12.89 -10.57
N SER A 167 -9.31 13.75 -9.92
CA SER A 167 -9.72 14.54 -8.74
C SER A 167 -10.19 13.70 -7.52
N GLU A 168 -9.86 12.42 -7.50
CA GLU A 168 -10.06 11.52 -6.35
C GLU A 168 -9.01 11.77 -5.26
N LEU A 169 -7.84 12.25 -5.66
CA LEU A 169 -6.83 12.83 -4.77
C LEU A 169 -6.78 14.34 -5.02
N ASN A 170 -6.66 15.10 -3.95
CA ASN A 170 -6.41 16.54 -4.04
C ASN A 170 -4.94 16.83 -4.40
N GLU A 171 -4.60 18.11 -4.52
CA GLU A 171 -3.28 18.62 -4.87
C GLU A 171 -2.22 18.18 -3.85
N PHE A 172 -2.60 17.85 -2.62
CA PHE A 172 -1.71 17.31 -1.59
C PHE A 172 -1.62 15.78 -1.59
N LEU A 173 -2.13 15.11 -2.64
CA LEU A 173 -2.20 13.65 -2.78
C LEU A 173 -2.96 12.98 -1.61
N VAL A 174 -3.93 13.71 -1.06
CA VAL A 174 -4.83 13.25 0.00
C VAL A 174 -6.19 12.91 -0.62
N PRO A 175 -6.86 11.84 -0.19
CA PRO A 175 -8.20 11.51 -0.67
C PRO A 175 -9.16 12.68 -0.50
N SER A 176 -9.78 13.13 -1.59
CA SER A 176 -10.75 14.23 -1.56
C SER A 176 -12.01 13.80 -0.81
N VAL A 177 -12.66 14.73 -0.12
CA VAL A 177 -13.84 14.46 0.74
C VAL A 177 -15.08 14.07 -0.10
N THR A 178 -15.01 14.26 -1.43
CA THR A 178 -16.12 14.20 -2.38
C THR A 178 -16.77 12.82 -2.52
N VAL A 179 -16.09 11.73 -2.15
CA VAL A 179 -16.71 10.38 -2.16
C VAL A 179 -17.94 10.28 -1.23
N ARG A 180 -18.13 11.24 -0.31
CA ARG A 180 -19.27 11.24 0.62
C ARG A 180 -20.51 11.99 0.14
N LYS A 181 -20.38 13.12 -0.56
CA LYS A 181 -21.55 13.99 -0.79
C LYS A 181 -22.44 13.60 -1.96
N GLU A 182 -21.89 13.02 -3.04
CA GLU A 182 -22.69 12.74 -4.24
C GLU A 182 -23.55 11.47 -4.14
N ILE A 183 -23.26 10.59 -3.18
CA ILE A 183 -24.02 9.36 -2.96
C ILE A 183 -25.16 9.62 -1.97
N GLU A 184 -24.90 10.37 -0.89
CA GLU A 184 -25.92 10.75 0.09
C GLU A 184 -27.01 11.65 -0.55
N LEU A 185 -26.62 12.63 -1.39
CA LEU A 185 -27.58 13.51 -2.07
C LEU A 185 -28.50 12.77 -3.06
N LYS A 186 -28.03 11.67 -3.67
CA LYS A 186 -28.85 10.90 -4.63
C LYS A 186 -29.79 9.91 -3.94
N GLU A 187 -29.42 9.40 -2.76
CA GLU A 187 -30.29 8.54 -1.96
C GLU A 187 -31.42 9.36 -1.30
N ASP A 188 -31.13 10.59 -0.88
CA ASP A 188 -32.15 11.50 -0.32
C ASP A 188 -33.15 11.98 -1.40
N GLU A 189 -32.69 12.35 -2.61
CA GLU A 189 -33.61 12.81 -3.67
C GLU A 189 -34.54 11.72 -4.21
N GLN A 190 -34.12 10.44 -4.18
CA GLN A 190 -35.01 9.32 -4.52
C GLN A 190 -36.05 9.05 -3.43
N PHE A 191 -35.75 9.34 -2.17
CA PHE A 191 -36.68 9.15 -1.05
C PHE A 191 -37.78 10.22 -1.02
N PHE A 192 -37.49 11.46 -1.44
CA PHE A 192 -38.48 12.55 -1.52
C PHE A 192 -39.34 12.54 -2.79
N SER A 193 -39.01 11.71 -3.79
CA SER A 193 -39.75 11.63 -5.06
C SER A 193 -40.86 10.57 -5.08
N ILE A 194 -41.10 9.87 -3.96
CA ILE A 194 -42.14 8.81 -3.83
C ILE A 194 -43.17 9.19 -2.74
N SER A 195 -43.61 10.44 -2.68
CA SER A 195 -44.73 10.86 -1.81
C SER A 195 -45.68 11.80 -2.55
#